data_AF-A0A3N6MEV0-F1
#
_entry.id   AF-A0A3N6MEV0-F1
#
_cell.length_a   1.000
_cell.length_b   1.000
_cell.length_c   1.000
_cell.angle_alpha   90.00
_cell.angle_beta   90.00
_cell.angle_gamma   90.00
#
_symmetry.space_group_name_H-M   'P 1'
#
loop_
_entity.id
_entity.type
_entity.pdbx_description
1 polymer ?
#
loop_
_entity_poly.entity_id
_entity_poly.type
_entity_poly.pdbx_seq_one_letter_code
_entity_poly.pdbx_strand_id
1 'polypeptide(L)'
;MSSRREAADATRTDDPSESVCDRCGDPVPEDRILRLSVEPCPELAGRYEAVTATYCPDCVAGIGHLSFAARPRGHPPTDSE
;
A
#
# COMPACT_ATOMS: atom_id res chain seq x y z
N MET A 1 19.96 36.56 14.96
CA MET A 1 19.41 35.27 15.42
C MET A 1 18.92 34.54 14.18
N SER A 2 19.77 33.71 13.58
CA SER A 2 19.54 33.06 12.30
C SER A 2 18.99 31.65 12.53
N SER A 3 17.70 31.44 12.30
CA SER A 3 17.09 30.11 12.37
C SER A 3 17.24 29.43 11.01
N ARG A 4 18.33 28.68 10.86
CA ARG A 4 18.60 27.79 9.74
C ARG A 4 17.48 26.75 9.69
N ARG A 5 16.60 26.79 8.70
CA ARG A 5 15.73 25.65 8.37
C ARG A 5 16.63 24.64 7.71
N GLU A 6 17.15 23.71 8.51
CA GLU A 6 17.79 22.51 8.00
C GLU A 6 16.78 21.79 7.11
N ALA A 7 17.11 21.74 5.83
CA ALA A 7 16.48 20.87 4.87
C ALA A 7 16.54 19.45 5.45
N ALA A 8 15.36 18.89 5.72
CA ALA A 8 15.26 17.47 5.98
C ALA A 8 15.80 16.77 4.74
N ASP A 9 16.93 16.14 4.96
CA ASP A 9 17.74 15.33 4.07
C ASP A 9 16.85 14.43 3.20
N ALA A 10 16.66 14.86 1.95
CA ALA A 10 16.13 14.01 0.91
C ALA A 10 17.24 13.05 0.50
N THR A 11 17.49 12.03 1.32
CA THR A 11 18.14 10.81 0.86
C THR A 11 17.16 10.14 -0.12
N ARG A 12 17.16 10.67 -1.35
CA ARG A 12 16.52 10.06 -2.52
C ARG A 12 17.41 8.90 -2.92
N THR A 13 17.32 7.81 -2.16
CA THR A 13 17.83 6.51 -2.58
C THR A 13 17.15 6.19 -3.91
N ASP A 14 17.94 5.81 -4.91
CA ASP A 14 17.50 5.46 -6.28
C ASP A 14 16.13 4.79 -6.27
N ASP A 15 15.14 5.56 -6.70
CA ASP A 15 13.73 5.20 -6.68
C ASP A 15 13.48 4.10 -7.73
N PRO A 16 13.12 2.87 -7.34
CA PRO A 16 12.74 1.83 -8.27
C PRO A 16 11.39 2.19 -8.89
N SER A 17 11.41 3.06 -9.90
CA SER A 17 10.28 3.46 -10.76
C SER A 17 8.92 3.33 -10.07
N GLU A 18 8.63 4.14 -9.05
CA GLU A 18 7.36 4.05 -8.32
C GLU A 18 6.13 4.17 -9.24
N SER A 19 5.15 3.29 -9.02
CA SER A 19 3.82 3.36 -9.64
C SER A 19 2.80 3.95 -8.66
N VAL A 20 1.74 4.57 -9.17
CA VAL A 20 0.73 5.21 -8.31
C VAL A 20 -0.43 4.25 -8.04
N CYS A 21 -0.89 4.19 -6.78
CA CYS A 21 -2.11 3.47 -6.43
C CYS A 21 -3.34 4.21 -6.98
N ASP A 22 -4.17 3.51 -7.76
CA ASP A 22 -5.38 4.08 -8.37
C ASP A 22 -6.46 4.47 -7.35
N ARG A 23 -6.37 3.99 -6.10
CA ARG A 23 -7.35 4.27 -5.04
C ARG A 23 -6.99 5.44 -4.15
N CYS A 24 -5.77 5.47 -3.60
CA CYS A 24 -5.36 6.53 -2.67
C CYS A 24 -4.49 7.60 -3.33
N GLY A 25 -3.93 7.35 -4.53
CA GLY A 25 -3.03 8.26 -5.22
C GLY A 25 -1.60 8.27 -4.67
N ASP A 26 -1.29 7.42 -3.68
CA ASP A 26 0.05 7.32 -3.11
C ASP A 26 0.98 6.53 -4.03
N PRO A 27 2.28 6.89 -4.10
CA PRO A 27 3.28 6.10 -4.79
C PRO A 27 3.50 4.77 -4.07
N VAL A 28 3.74 3.72 -4.85
CA VAL A 28 3.95 2.35 -4.42
C VAL A 28 5.17 1.82 -5.15
N PRO A 29 6.15 1.24 -4.43
CA PRO A 29 7.25 0.52 -5.05
C PRO A 29 6.73 -0.60 -5.96
N GLU A 30 7.31 -0.76 -7.16
CA GLU A 30 6.88 -1.76 -8.15
C GLU A 30 6.93 -3.19 -7.61
N ASP A 31 7.85 -3.49 -6.69
CA ASP A 31 7.96 -4.80 -6.05
C ASP A 31 6.83 -5.09 -5.04
N ARG A 32 6.05 -4.08 -4.67
CA ARG A 32 4.94 -4.16 -3.69
C ARG A 32 3.58 -3.91 -4.31
N ILE A 33 3.53 -3.76 -5.62
CA ILE A 33 2.33 -3.39 -6.33
C ILE A 33 1.40 -4.58 -6.53
N LEU A 34 0.09 -4.36 -6.38
CA LEU A 34 -0.92 -5.39 -6.59
C LEU A 34 -1.85 -4.97 -7.72
N ARG A 35 -1.93 -5.79 -8.77
CA ARG A 35 -2.85 -5.56 -9.89
C ARG A 35 -4.11 -6.40 -9.69
N LEU A 36 -5.25 -5.73 -9.58
CA LEU A 36 -6.55 -6.39 -9.43
C LEU A 36 -7.36 -6.21 -10.71
N SER A 37 -7.81 -7.34 -11.26
CA SER A 37 -8.71 -7.40 -12.39
C SER A 37 -10.03 -8.04 -11.94
N VAL A 38 -11.14 -7.38 -12.25
CA VAL A 38 -12.48 -7.87 -11.91
C VAL A 38 -13.36 -7.79 -13.15
N GLU A 39 -13.97 -8.91 -13.49
CA GLU A 39 -14.92 -9.04 -14.59
C GLU A 39 -16.31 -9.38 -14.04
N PRO A 40 -17.37 -8.65 -14.44
CA PRO A 40 -18.72 -8.97 -14.03
C PRO A 40 -19.19 -10.27 -14.70
N CYS A 41 -20.00 -11.06 -13.98
CA CYS A 41 -20.69 -12.18 -14.59
C CYS A 41 -21.76 -11.69 -15.59
N PRO A 42 -22.24 -12.56 -16.52
CA PRO A 42 -23.19 -12.16 -17.55
C PRO A 42 -24.46 -11.49 -17.01
N GLU A 43 -24.94 -11.90 -15.84
CA GLU A 43 -26.14 -11.34 -15.19
C GLU A 43 -25.94 -9.89 -14.72
N LEU A 44 -24.69 -9.46 -14.56
CA LEU A 44 -24.29 -8.10 -14.20
C LEU A 44 -23.86 -7.27 -15.40
N ALA A 45 -23.94 -7.82 -16.63
CA ALA A 45 -23.60 -7.11 -17.85
C ALA A 45 -24.47 -5.84 -18.00
N GLY A 46 -23.83 -4.74 -18.39
CA GLY A 46 -24.47 -3.42 -18.53
C GLY A 46 -24.77 -2.69 -17.23
N ARG A 47 -24.57 -3.33 -16.06
CA ARG A 47 -24.60 -2.65 -14.75
C ARG A 47 -23.21 -2.28 -14.26
N TYR A 48 -22.23 -3.13 -14.57
CA TYR A 48 -20.84 -2.95 -14.20
C TYR A 48 -19.95 -3.17 -15.42
N GLU A 49 -18.83 -2.44 -15.46
CA GLU A 49 -17.77 -2.63 -16.44
C GLU A 49 -16.61 -3.41 -15.83
N ALA A 50 -15.89 -4.15 -16.66
CA ALA A 50 -14.66 -4.80 -16.23
C ALA A 50 -13.61 -3.74 -15.89
N VAL A 51 -12.91 -3.93 -14.77
CA VAL A 51 -11.85 -3.01 -14.33
C VAL A 51 -10.55 -3.78 -14.13
N THR A 52 -9.46 -3.15 -14.52
CA THR A 52 -8.12 -3.56 -14.09
C THR A 52 -7.40 -2.34 -13.55
N ALA A 53 -6.98 -2.41 -12.30
CA ALA A 53 -6.38 -1.30 -11.59
C ALA A 53 -5.27 -1.77 -10.64
N THR A 54 -4.44 -0.82 -10.28
CA THR A 54 -3.24 -0.98 -9.48
C THR A 54 -3.46 -0.45 -8.07
N TYR A 55 -3.12 -1.25 -7.06
CA TYR A 55 -3.38 -0.95 -5.66
C TYR A 55 -2.15 -1.15 -4.77
N CYS A 56 -2.03 -0.31 -3.73
CA CYS A 56 -1.14 -0.57 -2.62
C CYS A 56 -1.70 -1.68 -1.71
N PRO A 57 -0.85 -2.42 -0.97
CA PRO A 57 -1.30 -3.50 -0.08
C PRO A 57 -2.37 -3.09 0.93
N ASP A 58 -2.25 -1.88 1.50
CA ASP A 58 -3.20 -1.37 2.50
C ASP A 58 -4.58 -1.11 1.89
N CYS A 59 -4.63 -0.60 0.65
CA CYS A 59 -5.89 -0.43 -0.07
C CYS A 59 -6.53 -1.77 -0.41
N VAL A 60 -5.75 -2.80 -0.77
CA VAL A 60 -6.24 -4.17 -1.00
C VAL A 60 -6.76 -4.79 0.31
N ALA A 61 -6.14 -4.50 1.45
CA ALA A 61 -6.65 -4.90 2.75
C ALA A 61 -7.96 -4.17 3.10
N GLY A 62 -8.05 -2.87 2.79
CA GLY A 62 -9.26 -2.07 3.02
C GLY A 62 -10.50 -2.52 2.23
N ILE A 63 -10.31 -3.19 1.09
CA ILE A 63 -11.39 -3.83 0.32
C ILE A 63 -11.62 -5.30 0.69
N GLY A 64 -10.84 -5.85 1.64
CA GLY A 64 -11.03 -7.20 2.18
C GLY A 64 -10.37 -8.32 1.38
N HIS A 65 -9.51 -8.01 0.42
CA HIS A 65 -8.76 -9.02 -0.35
C HIS A 65 -7.45 -9.44 0.33
N LEU A 66 -6.96 -8.65 1.28
CA LEU A 66 -5.85 -9.00 2.16
C LEU A 66 -6.24 -8.79 3.62
N SER A 67 -5.53 -9.43 4.52
CA SER A 67 -5.65 -9.25 5.97
C SER A 67 -4.29 -8.89 6.55
N PHE A 68 -4.28 -7.99 7.53
CA PHE A 68 -3.06 -7.71 8.28
C PHE A 68 -2.63 -8.94 9.06
N ALA A 69 -1.37 -9.33 8.92
CA ALA A 69 -0.82 -10.41 9.71
C ALA A 69 -0.83 -10.01 11.19
N ALA A 70 -1.46 -10.83 12.04
CA ALA A 70 -1.34 -10.70 13.48
C ALA A 70 0.11 -11.05 13.86
N ARG A 71 0.96 -10.04 14.06
CA ARG A 71 2.29 -10.28 14.64
C ARG A 71 2.06 -10.75 16.08
N PRO A 72 2.57 -11.91 16.51
CA PRO A 72 2.66 -12.17 17.94
C PRO A 72 3.55 -11.07 18.50
N ARG A 73 2.99 -10.24 19.38
CA ARG A 73 3.79 -9.31 20.17
C ARG A 73 4.73 -10.19 20.98
N GLY A 74 5.97 -10.32 20.53
CA GLY A 74 7.05 -10.84 21.34
C GLY A 74 7.23 -9.86 22.49
N HIS A 75 6.47 -10.04 23.57
CA HIS A 75 6.83 -9.47 24.84
C HIS A 75 8.14 -10.17 25.23
N PRO A 76 9.29 -9.48 25.25
CA PRO A 76 10.47 -10.09 25.84
C PRO A 76 10.09 -10.45 27.29
N PRO A 77 10.46 -11.65 27.78
CA PRO A 77 10.25 -11.96 29.19
C PRO A 77 10.92 -10.87 30.01
N THR A 78 10.12 -10.16 30.79
CA THR A 78 10.62 -9.30 31.84
C THR A 78 11.10 -10.26 32.93
N ASP A 79 12.38 -10.64 32.86
CA ASP A 79 13.05 -11.26 34.00
C ASP A 79 12.98 -10.25 35.16
N SER A 80 12.10 -10.56 36.11
CA SER A 80 12.06 -9.90 37.41
C SER A 80 13.02 -10.66 38.31
N GLU A 81 13.94 -9.91 38.90
CA GLU A 81 15.02 -10.34 39.82
C GLU A 81 14.55 -11.22 40.98
#